data_AF-A0A9E0BBU0-F1
#
_entry.id   AF-A0A9E0BBU0-F1
#
_cell.length_a   1.000
_cell.length_b   1.000
_cell.length_c   1.000
_cell.angle_alpha   90.00
_cell.angle_beta   90.00
_cell.angle_gamma   90.00
#
_symmetry.space_group_name_H-M   'P 1'
#
loop_
_entity.id
_entity.type
_entity.pdbx_description
1 polymer ?
#
loop_
_entity_poly.entity_id
_entity_poly.type
_entity_poly.pdbx_seq_one_letter_code
_entity_poly.pdbx_strand_id
1 'polypeptide(L)'
;QTESRFSDIRKDVPVDLIYKVYKMAGRTDKEYYPQNLLSDVLGTGESSRFYQSLKMEKKLFTDVSAYVSGSIDTGMFIISGKLADGISYDAAEKGIAEEIEKIISANITDIELQRTKNMIETDIAGGYTSVLSKAQGLATAEMLEDAALINQELERFENVTQQDVRNAAEYLFQPQRCSTLYYGTQSKK
;
A
#
# COMPACT_ATOMS: atom_id res chain seq x y z
N GLN A 1 -13.42 10.49 4.99
CA GLN A 1 -12.64 11.71 5.29
C GLN A 1 -12.98 12.67 4.18
N THR A 2 -13.42 13.88 4.52
CA THR A 2 -13.95 14.85 3.53
C THR A 2 -12.96 15.95 3.19
N GLU A 3 -11.87 16.07 3.95
CA GLU A 3 -10.85 17.11 3.77
C GLU A 3 -9.44 16.54 3.98
N SER A 4 -8.48 17.09 3.23
CA SER A 4 -7.07 16.72 3.33
C SER A 4 -6.49 17.19 4.66
N ARG A 5 -5.50 16.46 5.17
CA ARG A 5 -4.79 16.82 6.40
C ARG A 5 -3.29 16.84 6.14
N PHE A 6 -2.60 17.78 6.76
CA PHE A 6 -1.16 17.93 6.63
C PHE A 6 -0.53 18.19 8.00
N SER A 7 0.61 17.54 8.26
CA SER A 7 1.45 17.81 9.43
C SER A 7 2.91 17.82 9.00
N ASP A 8 3.67 18.79 9.50
CA ASP A 8 5.13 18.85 9.36
C ASP A 8 5.76 18.84 10.75
N ILE A 9 6.51 17.78 11.04
CA ILE A 9 7.17 17.56 12.32
C ILE A 9 8.68 17.53 12.09
N ARG A 10 9.40 18.41 12.79
CA ARG A 10 10.86 18.49 12.77
C ARG A 10 11.46 18.05 14.09
N LYS A 11 12.39 17.09 14.05
CA LYS A 11 13.07 16.50 15.22
C LYS A 11 14.55 16.26 14.90
N ASP A 12 15.37 16.01 15.92
CA ASP A 12 16.75 15.56 15.71
C ASP A 12 16.74 14.08 15.29
N VAL A 13 16.59 13.86 13.99
CA VAL A 13 16.51 12.54 13.36
C VAL A 13 17.43 12.49 12.15
N PRO A 14 17.94 11.31 11.76
CA PRO A 14 18.94 11.21 10.70
C PRO A 14 18.36 11.23 9.29
N VAL A 15 17.05 11.06 9.12
CA VAL A 15 16.41 10.89 7.80
C VAL A 15 15.07 11.63 7.73
N ASP A 16 14.77 12.13 6.53
CA ASP A 16 13.48 12.71 6.19
C ASP A 16 12.51 11.61 5.74
N LEU A 17 11.30 11.61 6.30
CA LEU A 17 10.25 10.63 6.04
C LEU A 17 8.99 11.32 5.54
N ILE A 18 8.36 10.72 4.54
CA ILE A 18 7.02 11.09 4.10
C ILE A 18 6.06 9.93 4.31
N TYR A 19 4.86 10.25 4.82
CA TYR A 19 3.72 9.35 4.84
C TYR A 19 2.54 9.99 4.11
N LYS A 20 1.89 9.22 3.24
CA LYS A 20 0.58 9.57 2.67
C LYS A 20 -0.39 8.47 3.04
N VAL A 21 -1.46 8.83 3.75
CA VAL A 21 -2.41 7.87 4.33
C VAL A 21 -3.81 8.17 3.79
N TYR A 22 -4.47 7.13 3.30
CA TYR A 22 -5.82 7.18 2.75
C TYR A 22 -6.72 6.22 3.52
N LYS A 23 -7.96 6.63 3.78
CA LYS A 23 -8.97 5.71 4.32
C LYS A 23 -9.38 4.71 3.25
N MET A 24 -9.28 3.44 3.58
CA MET A 24 -9.64 2.32 2.71
C MET A 24 -10.77 1.50 3.32
N ALA A 25 -11.24 0.50 2.59
CA ALA A 25 -12.30 -0.40 3.04
C ALA A 25 -11.84 -1.27 4.22
N GLY A 26 -12.79 -1.78 4.99
CA GLY A 26 -12.52 -2.77 6.03
C GLY A 26 -12.31 -4.16 5.45
N ARG A 27 -11.75 -5.08 6.24
CA ARG A 27 -11.34 -6.41 5.75
C ARG A 27 -12.52 -7.29 5.31
N THR A 28 -13.73 -7.00 5.77
CA THR A 28 -14.96 -7.70 5.35
C THR A 28 -15.58 -7.11 4.07
N ASP A 29 -15.18 -5.90 3.67
CA ASP A 29 -15.68 -5.24 2.46
C ASP A 29 -15.09 -5.85 1.19
N LYS A 30 -15.88 -5.92 0.11
CA LYS A 30 -15.42 -6.41 -1.20
C LYS A 30 -14.30 -5.56 -1.78
N GLU A 31 -14.28 -4.26 -1.47
CA GLU A 31 -13.27 -3.31 -1.93
C GLU A 31 -11.89 -3.55 -1.30
N TYR A 32 -11.79 -4.37 -0.23
CA TYR A 32 -10.53 -4.67 0.43
C TYR A 32 -9.51 -5.31 -0.52
N TYR A 33 -9.90 -6.35 -1.26
CA TYR A 33 -8.97 -7.13 -2.08
C TYR A 33 -8.34 -6.34 -3.22
N PRO A 34 -9.10 -5.56 -4.02
CA PRO A 34 -8.50 -4.67 -5.01
C PRO A 34 -7.59 -3.61 -4.41
N GLN A 35 -7.94 -3.06 -3.23
CA GLN A 35 -7.13 -2.03 -2.55
C GLN A 35 -5.85 -2.62 -1.94
N ASN A 36 -5.90 -3.85 -1.44
CA ASN A 36 -4.74 -4.55 -0.93
C ASN A 36 -3.79 -4.91 -2.08
N LEU A 37 -4.31 -5.51 -3.15
CA LEU A 37 -3.52 -5.85 -4.34
C LEU A 37 -2.89 -4.62 -4.99
N LEU A 38 -3.60 -3.49 -5.00
CA LEU A 38 -3.05 -2.19 -5.42
C LEU A 38 -1.81 -1.79 -4.59
N SER A 39 -1.83 -2.04 -3.28
CA SER A 39 -0.69 -1.74 -2.40
C SER A 39 0.53 -2.58 -2.78
N ASP A 40 0.31 -3.86 -3.11
CA ASP A 40 1.39 -4.75 -3.52
C ASP A 40 1.98 -4.40 -4.89
N VAL A 41 1.13 -4.06 -5.87
CA VAL A 41 1.59 -3.57 -7.18
C VAL A 41 2.46 -2.32 -7.04
N LEU A 42 2.06 -1.41 -6.14
CA LEU A 42 2.76 -0.14 -5.95
C LEU A 42 4.05 -0.30 -5.15
N GLY A 43 4.05 -1.08 -4.06
CA GLY A 43 5.11 -0.98 -3.05
C GLY A 43 5.68 -2.28 -2.49
N THR A 44 5.24 -3.46 -2.93
CA THR A 44 5.75 -4.73 -2.40
C THR A 44 6.80 -5.36 -3.31
N GLY A 45 8.00 -5.56 -2.76
CA GLY A 45 9.13 -6.19 -3.45
C GLY A 45 9.84 -5.29 -4.47
N GLU A 46 10.98 -5.76 -4.97
CA GLU A 46 11.84 -4.99 -5.87
C GLU A 46 11.20 -4.76 -7.24
N SER A 47 10.20 -5.57 -7.59
CA SER A 47 9.54 -5.50 -8.88
C SER A 47 8.35 -4.52 -8.92
N SER A 48 8.02 -3.92 -7.76
CA SER A 48 6.95 -2.94 -7.60
C SER A 48 7.25 -1.61 -8.31
N ARG A 49 6.20 -0.86 -8.65
CA ARG A 49 6.34 0.40 -9.38
C ARG A 49 7.11 1.45 -8.59
N PHE A 50 6.89 1.57 -7.28
CA PHE A 50 7.62 2.53 -6.45
C PHE A 50 9.08 2.17 -6.30
N TYR A 51 9.41 0.88 -6.14
CA TYR A 51 10.80 0.47 -6.10
C TYR A 51 11.52 0.80 -7.42
N GLN A 52 10.95 0.39 -8.54
CA GLN A 52 11.56 0.61 -9.86
C GLN A 52 11.67 2.09 -10.19
N SER A 53 10.56 2.83 -10.15
CA SER A 53 10.57 4.22 -10.63
C SER A 53 11.09 5.20 -9.58
N LEU A 54 10.62 5.13 -8.33
CA LEU A 54 10.93 6.18 -7.34
C LEU A 54 12.29 5.98 -6.68
N LYS A 55 12.71 4.73 -6.47
CA LYS A 55 14.00 4.41 -5.84
C LYS A 55 15.11 4.16 -6.87
N MET A 56 14.91 3.28 -7.85
CA MET A 56 16.00 2.90 -8.78
C MET A 56 16.22 3.93 -9.89
N GLU A 57 15.17 4.37 -10.57
CA GLU A 57 15.28 5.29 -11.71
C GLU A 57 15.44 6.75 -11.25
N LYS A 58 14.46 7.28 -10.51
CA LYS A 58 14.41 8.70 -10.10
C LYS A 58 15.28 9.01 -8.87
N LYS A 59 15.66 7.99 -8.09
CA LYS A 59 16.49 8.10 -6.86
C LYS A 59 15.95 9.11 -5.85
N LEU A 60 14.63 9.21 -5.73
CA LEU A 60 13.94 10.10 -4.79
C LEU A 60 13.96 9.54 -3.37
N PHE A 61 13.99 8.21 -3.23
CA PHE A 61 13.89 7.52 -1.96
C PHE A 61 15.03 6.51 -1.78
N THR A 62 15.53 6.39 -0.55
CA THR A 62 16.37 5.26 -0.14
C THR A 62 15.54 4.03 0.17
N ASP A 63 14.29 4.24 0.58
CA ASP A 63 13.30 3.21 0.85
C ASP A 63 11.89 3.75 0.59
N VAL A 64 11.02 2.96 -0.05
CA VAL A 64 9.65 3.36 -0.37
C VAL A 64 8.76 2.13 -0.41
N SER A 65 7.58 2.22 0.19
CA SER A 65 6.62 1.12 0.30
C SER A 65 5.19 1.62 0.28
N ALA A 66 4.27 0.71 -0.04
CA ALA A 66 2.84 0.87 0.08
C ALA A 66 2.28 -0.38 0.75
N TYR A 67 1.37 -0.22 1.71
CA TYR A 67 0.77 -1.33 2.45
C TYR A 67 -0.56 -0.92 3.06
N VAL A 68 -1.32 -1.91 3.51
CA VAL A 68 -2.62 -1.72 4.15
C VAL A 68 -2.60 -2.13 5.62
N SER A 69 -3.43 -1.49 6.46
CA SER A 69 -3.52 -1.83 7.88
C SER A 69 -4.29 -3.13 8.15
N GLY A 70 -5.09 -3.62 7.19
CA GLY A 70 -5.85 -4.88 7.33
C GLY A 70 -6.87 -4.89 8.46
N SER A 71 -7.39 -3.73 8.87
CA SER A 71 -8.32 -3.58 9.98
C SER A 71 -9.69 -4.19 9.68
N ILE A 72 -10.39 -4.69 10.71
CA ILE A 72 -11.75 -5.27 10.58
C ILE A 72 -12.71 -4.22 10.02
N ASP A 73 -12.80 -3.07 10.71
CA ASP A 73 -13.50 -1.87 10.24
C ASP A 73 -12.65 -1.09 9.22
N THR A 74 -12.97 0.18 8.98
CA THR A 74 -12.22 1.07 8.07
C THR A 74 -10.71 0.99 8.27
N GLY A 75 -10.01 0.51 7.23
CA GLY A 75 -8.56 0.41 7.21
C GLY A 75 -7.86 1.69 6.74
N MET A 76 -6.53 1.60 6.68
CA MET A 76 -5.66 2.62 6.10
C MET A 76 -4.82 2.03 4.96
N PHE A 77 -4.81 2.70 3.82
CA PHE A 77 -3.82 2.52 2.77
C PHE A 77 -2.69 3.51 3.02
N ILE A 78 -1.46 3.03 3.18
CA ILE A 78 -0.32 3.82 3.63
C ILE A 78 0.78 3.73 2.58
N ILE A 79 1.22 4.89 2.11
CA ILE A 79 2.47 5.04 1.36
C ILE A 79 3.49 5.63 2.33
N SER A 80 4.65 4.99 2.45
CA SER A 80 5.75 5.49 3.29
C SER A 80 7.04 5.53 2.50
N GLY A 81 7.83 6.59 2.70
CA GLY A 81 9.11 6.74 2.01
C GLY A 81 10.15 7.44 2.87
N LYS A 82 11.39 6.96 2.79
CA LYS A 82 12.60 7.61 3.30
C LYS A 82 13.25 8.37 2.16
N LEU A 83 13.27 9.68 2.25
CA LEU A 83 13.82 10.53 1.18
C LEU A 83 15.33 10.28 1.07
N ALA A 84 15.86 10.39 -0.16
CA ALA A 84 17.29 10.45 -0.38
C ALA A 84 17.85 11.83 0.01
N ASP A 85 19.13 11.88 0.34
CA ASP A 85 19.79 13.12 0.78
C ASP A 85 19.63 14.24 -0.26
N GLY A 86 19.18 15.41 0.19
CA GLY A 86 18.98 16.59 -0.65
C GLY A 86 17.69 16.59 -1.48
N ILE A 87 16.87 15.54 -1.41
CA ILE A 87 15.55 15.53 -2.05
C ILE A 87 14.55 16.32 -1.21
N SER A 88 13.81 17.23 -1.85
CA SER A 88 12.74 17.97 -1.20
C SER A 88 11.47 17.12 -1.07
N TYR A 89 10.66 17.42 -0.05
CA TYR A 89 9.34 16.80 0.11
C TYR A 89 8.43 17.02 -1.11
N ASP A 90 8.53 18.18 -1.76
CA ASP A 90 7.77 18.49 -2.99
C ASP A 90 8.17 17.56 -4.15
N ALA A 91 9.47 17.35 -4.37
CA ALA A 91 9.95 16.42 -5.39
C ALA A 91 9.53 14.98 -5.11
N ALA A 92 9.59 14.56 -3.83
CA ALA A 92 9.12 13.26 -3.38
C ALA A 92 7.61 13.07 -3.62
N GLU A 93 6.79 14.06 -3.23
CA GLU A 93 5.34 14.04 -3.46
C GLU A 93 4.97 13.99 -4.93
N LYS A 94 5.63 14.82 -5.75
CA LYS A 94 5.41 14.82 -7.19
C LYS A 94 5.74 13.47 -7.80
N GLY A 95 6.85 12.85 -7.39
CA GLY A 95 7.22 11.50 -7.84
C GLY A 95 6.14 10.47 -7.51
N ILE A 96 5.64 10.46 -6.27
CA ILE A 96 4.54 9.58 -5.86
C ILE A 96 3.27 9.85 -6.68
N ALA A 97 2.91 11.13 -6.86
CA ALA A 97 1.72 11.53 -7.61
C ALA A 97 1.78 11.09 -9.08
N GLU A 98 2.94 11.20 -9.73
CA GLU A 98 3.14 10.74 -11.11
C GLU A 98 2.90 9.22 -11.26
N GLU A 99 3.39 8.41 -10.32
CA GLU A 99 3.17 6.94 -10.37
C GLU A 99 1.71 6.57 -10.07
N ILE A 100 1.06 7.31 -9.17
CA ILE A 100 -0.39 7.19 -8.92
C ILE A 100 -1.19 7.56 -10.18
N GLU A 101 -0.80 8.62 -10.88
CA GLU A 101 -1.48 9.05 -12.10
C GLU A 101 -1.32 8.02 -13.24
N LYS A 102 -0.15 7.38 -13.35
CA LYS A 102 0.06 6.29 -14.32
C LYS A 102 -0.87 5.09 -14.09
N ILE A 103 -1.14 4.70 -12.85
CA ILE A 103 -2.04 3.57 -12.56
C ILE A 103 -3.52 3.95 -12.71
N ILE A 104 -3.86 5.22 -12.52
CA ILE A 104 -5.21 5.75 -12.76
C ILE A 104 -5.48 5.92 -14.26
N SER A 105 -4.50 6.40 -15.02
CA SER A 105 -4.66 6.69 -16.45
C SER A 105 -4.62 5.45 -17.34
N ALA A 106 -3.93 4.39 -16.91
CA ALA A 106 -3.84 3.14 -17.64
C ALA A 106 -3.91 1.94 -16.69
N ASN A 107 -4.62 0.91 -17.12
CA ASN A 107 -4.65 -0.37 -16.39
C ASN A 107 -3.23 -0.92 -16.22
N ILE A 108 -3.02 -1.62 -15.10
CA ILE A 108 -1.83 -2.46 -14.93
C ILE A 108 -1.81 -3.55 -15.99
N THR A 109 -0.63 -4.05 -16.33
CA THR A 109 -0.51 -5.15 -17.29
C THR A 109 -0.94 -6.48 -16.68
N ASP A 110 -1.32 -7.46 -17.51
CA ASP A 110 -1.64 -8.81 -17.05
C ASP A 110 -0.45 -9.46 -16.35
N ILE A 111 0.76 -9.16 -16.82
CA ILE A 111 2.01 -9.66 -16.24
C ILE A 111 2.19 -9.08 -14.83
N GLU A 112 1.97 -7.78 -14.63
CA GLU A 112 2.05 -7.17 -13.31
C GLU A 112 1.01 -7.76 -12.36
N LEU A 113 -0.25 -7.87 -12.81
CA LEU A 113 -1.32 -8.42 -12.00
C LEU A 113 -1.04 -9.88 -11.59
N GLN A 114 -0.70 -10.73 -12.55
CA GLN A 114 -0.45 -12.14 -12.29
C GLN A 114 0.77 -12.34 -11.39
N ARG A 115 1.83 -11.56 -11.60
CA ARG A 115 3.01 -11.61 -10.74
C ARG A 115 2.66 -11.27 -9.29
N THR A 116 1.85 -10.23 -9.07
CA THR A 116 1.40 -9.86 -7.73
C THR A 116 0.53 -10.95 -7.11
N LYS A 117 -0.39 -11.55 -7.87
CA LYS A 117 -1.20 -12.69 -7.40
C LYS A 117 -0.36 -13.90 -6.99
N ASN A 118 0.63 -14.27 -7.80
CA ASN A 118 1.53 -15.38 -7.50
C ASN A 118 2.34 -15.13 -6.21
N MET A 119 2.72 -13.87 -5.95
CA MET A 119 3.40 -13.50 -4.71
C MET A 119 2.47 -13.69 -3.50
N ILE A 120 1.23 -13.20 -3.59
CA ILE A 120 0.21 -13.38 -2.55
C ILE A 120 -0.08 -14.87 -2.30
N GLU A 121 -0.21 -15.68 -3.36
CA GLU A 121 -0.38 -17.13 -3.24
C GLU A 121 0.77 -17.78 -2.47
N THR A 122 2.01 -17.38 -2.79
CA THR A 122 3.21 -17.87 -2.10
C THR A 122 3.19 -17.50 -0.63
N ASP A 123 2.81 -16.26 -0.30
CA ASP A 123 2.73 -15.78 1.07
C ASP A 123 1.65 -16.50 1.88
N ILE A 124 0.47 -16.72 1.28
CA ILE A 124 -0.62 -17.49 1.91
C ILE A 124 -0.20 -18.95 2.14
N ALA A 125 0.39 -19.59 1.14
CA ALA A 125 0.86 -20.97 1.24
C ALA A 125 1.95 -21.14 2.30
N GLY A 126 2.87 -20.18 2.40
CA GLY A 126 3.92 -20.14 3.41
C GLY A 126 3.42 -19.79 4.82
N GLY A 127 2.38 -18.96 4.91
CA GLY A 127 1.83 -18.46 6.16
C GLY A 127 1.23 -19.54 7.05
N TYR A 128 0.64 -20.59 6.46
CA TYR A 128 -0.05 -21.65 7.20
C TYR A 128 0.77 -22.94 7.34
N THR A 129 2.09 -22.84 7.46
CA THR A 129 2.99 -24.00 7.57
C THR A 129 3.06 -24.60 8.98
N SER A 130 2.76 -23.84 10.03
CA SER A 130 2.81 -24.30 11.42
C SER A 130 1.41 -24.49 12.04
N VAL A 131 1.30 -25.32 13.08
CA VAL A 131 0.04 -25.48 13.83
C VAL A 131 -0.41 -24.15 14.44
N LEU A 132 0.54 -23.37 14.96
CA LEU A 132 0.26 -22.06 15.55
C LEU A 132 -0.29 -21.08 14.50
N SER A 133 0.35 -20.97 13.34
CA SER A 133 -0.09 -20.03 12.31
C SER A 133 -1.43 -20.43 11.69
N LYS A 134 -1.72 -21.73 11.56
CA LYS A 134 -3.05 -22.22 11.21
C LYS A 134 -4.12 -21.83 12.24
N ALA A 135 -3.83 -22.03 13.53
CA ALA A 135 -4.76 -21.66 14.59
C ALA A 135 -5.03 -20.16 14.64
N GLN A 136 -4.00 -19.33 14.45
CA GLN A 136 -4.13 -17.87 14.37
C GLN A 136 -4.94 -17.42 13.15
N GLY A 137 -4.71 -18.03 11.98
CA GLY A 137 -5.48 -17.76 10.77
C GLY A 137 -6.97 -18.09 10.96
N LEU A 138 -7.28 -19.27 11.50
CA LEU A 138 -8.66 -19.69 11.77
C LEU A 138 -9.34 -18.77 12.79
N ALA A 139 -8.65 -18.41 13.88
CA ALA A 139 -9.19 -17.49 14.87
C ALA A 139 -9.45 -16.10 14.29
N THR A 140 -8.55 -15.60 13.42
CA THR A 140 -8.73 -14.31 12.74
C THR A 140 -9.90 -14.35 11.76
N ALA A 141 -10.04 -15.44 10.99
CA ALA A 141 -11.15 -15.63 10.07
C ALA A 141 -12.50 -15.71 10.80
N GLU A 142 -12.56 -16.43 11.92
CA GLU A 142 -13.76 -16.49 12.78
C GLU A 142 -14.11 -15.12 13.36
N MET A 143 -13.11 -14.33 13.77
CA MET A 143 -13.32 -12.95 14.22
C MET A 143 -13.85 -12.04 13.11
N LEU A 144 -13.55 -12.33 11.84
CA LEU A 144 -14.03 -11.55 10.71
C LEU A 144 -15.47 -11.89 10.37
N GLU A 145 -15.87 -13.17 10.43
CA GLU A 145 -17.26 -13.63 10.31
C GLU A 145 -17.37 -15.18 10.32
N ASP A 146 -16.41 -15.87 9.71
CA ASP A 146 -16.45 -17.33 9.49
C ASP A 146 -15.02 -17.89 9.31
N ALA A 147 -14.63 -18.87 10.14
CA ALA A 147 -13.36 -19.57 10.04
C ALA A 147 -13.07 -20.14 8.63
N ALA A 148 -14.10 -20.46 7.84
CA ALA A 148 -13.94 -20.96 6.47
C ALA A 148 -13.36 -19.92 5.50
N LEU A 149 -13.40 -18.63 5.83
CA LEU A 149 -12.84 -17.55 5.00
C LEU A 149 -11.35 -17.74 4.72
N ILE A 150 -10.62 -18.37 5.62
CA ILE A 150 -9.19 -18.68 5.44
C ILE A 150 -8.93 -19.48 4.15
N ASN A 151 -9.89 -20.32 3.73
CA ASN A 151 -9.77 -21.16 2.54
C ASN A 151 -10.21 -20.44 1.26
N GLN A 152 -10.91 -19.30 1.40
CA GLN A 152 -11.43 -18.52 0.28
C GLN A 152 -10.57 -17.29 -0.04
N GLU A 153 -9.60 -16.96 0.81
CA GLU A 153 -8.80 -15.74 0.69
C GLU A 153 -8.05 -15.68 -0.64
N LEU A 154 -7.44 -16.78 -1.06
CA LEU A 154 -6.75 -16.86 -2.35
C LEU A 154 -7.70 -16.66 -3.53
N GLU A 155 -8.87 -17.31 -3.52
CA GLU A 155 -9.88 -17.16 -4.58
C GLU A 155 -10.34 -15.69 -4.72
N ARG A 156 -10.49 -14.98 -3.60
CA ARG A 156 -10.88 -13.57 -3.62
C ARG A 156 -9.82 -12.68 -4.27
N PHE A 157 -8.54 -12.96 -4.07
CA PHE A 157 -7.46 -12.28 -4.81
C PHE A 157 -7.43 -12.67 -6.29
N GLU A 158 -7.62 -13.95 -6.61
CA GLU A 158 -7.65 -14.44 -7.99
C GLU A 158 -8.76 -13.80 -8.82
N ASN A 159 -9.90 -13.47 -8.21
CA ASN A 159 -11.01 -12.82 -8.88
C ASN A 159 -10.81 -11.31 -9.14
N VAL A 160 -9.77 -10.68 -8.57
CA VAL A 160 -9.49 -9.25 -8.81
C VAL A 160 -9.01 -9.04 -10.24
N THR A 161 -9.65 -8.11 -10.96
CA THR A 161 -9.26 -7.73 -12.32
C THR A 161 -8.38 -6.48 -12.34
N GLN A 162 -7.71 -6.21 -13.47
CA GLN A 162 -6.95 -4.97 -13.67
C GLN A 162 -7.84 -3.72 -13.48
N GLN A 163 -9.10 -3.80 -13.93
CA GLN A 163 -10.05 -2.71 -13.82
C GLN A 163 -10.42 -2.45 -12.36
N ASP A 164 -10.54 -3.49 -11.53
CA ASP A 164 -10.80 -3.33 -10.09
C ASP A 164 -9.65 -2.62 -9.39
N VAL A 165 -8.40 -2.94 -9.74
CA VAL A 165 -7.21 -2.25 -9.22
C VAL A 165 -7.20 -0.78 -9.61
N ARG A 166 -7.51 -0.47 -10.87
CA ARG A 166 -7.63 0.92 -11.34
C ARG A 166 -8.76 1.66 -10.62
N ASN A 167 -9.93 1.06 -10.50
CA ASN A 167 -11.07 1.63 -9.77
C ASN A 167 -10.71 1.89 -8.30
N ALA A 168 -9.97 0.98 -7.67
CA ALA A 168 -9.47 1.15 -6.31
C ALA A 168 -8.51 2.35 -6.22
N ALA A 169 -7.61 2.53 -7.19
CA ALA A 169 -6.70 3.67 -7.25
C ALA A 169 -7.46 5.00 -7.40
N GLU A 170 -8.42 5.07 -8.33
CA GLU A 170 -9.28 6.25 -8.54
C GLU A 170 -10.11 6.62 -7.29
N TYR A 171 -10.59 5.61 -6.56
CA TYR A 171 -11.34 5.82 -5.33
C TYR A 171 -10.46 6.29 -4.17
N LEU A 172 -9.29 5.66 -3.98
CA LEU A 172 -8.41 5.93 -2.84
C LEU A 172 -7.68 7.26 -2.98
N PHE A 173 -7.04 7.50 -4.13
CA PHE A 173 -6.06 8.57 -4.30
C PHE A 173 -6.67 9.91 -4.67
N GLN A 174 -7.80 10.24 -4.05
CA GLN A 174 -8.39 11.57 -4.14
C GLN A 174 -7.64 12.52 -3.21
N PRO A 175 -7.21 13.71 -3.67
CA PRO A 175 -6.44 14.64 -2.85
C PRO A 175 -7.12 15.00 -1.52
N GLN A 176 -8.45 15.12 -1.52
CA GLN A 176 -9.24 15.49 -0.33
C GLN A 176 -9.32 14.35 0.71
N ARG A 177 -8.91 13.14 0.35
CA ARG A 177 -8.94 11.96 1.23
C ARG A 177 -7.57 11.62 1.82
N CYS A 178 -6.54 12.40 1.48
CA CYS A 178 -5.17 12.17 1.93
C CYS A 178 -4.88 12.86 3.27
N SER A 179 -4.23 12.13 4.17
CA SER A 179 -3.51 12.69 5.30
C SER A 179 -2.02 12.54 5.07
N THR A 180 -1.30 13.66 4.97
CA THR A 180 0.15 13.69 4.73
C THR A 180 0.89 14.04 6.02
N LEU A 181 1.97 13.32 6.31
CA LEU A 181 2.94 13.67 7.35
C LEU A 181 4.33 13.79 6.74
N TYR A 182 4.95 14.95 6.95
CA TYR A 182 6.39 15.14 6.80
C TYR A 182 7.02 15.00 8.17
N TYR A 183 7.97 14.08 8.31
CA TYR A 183 8.68 13.85 9.55
C TYR A 183 10.17 13.88 9.26
N GLY A 184 10.85 14.92 9.73
CA GLY A 184 12.16 15.23 9.21
C GLY A 184 13.09 15.92 10.17
N THR A 185 14.30 16.17 9.68
CA THR A 185 15.39 16.72 10.48
C THR A 185 15.11 18.18 10.82
N GLN A 186 15.29 18.54 12.10
CA GLN A 186 15.34 19.93 12.51
C GLN A 186 16.64 20.55 11.99
N SER A 187 16.53 21.63 11.21
CA SER A 187 17.70 22.34 10.71
C SER A 187 18.59 22.74 11.90
N LYS A 188 19.84 22.25 11.92
CA LYS A 188 20.81 22.60 12.97
C LYS A 188 21.17 24.09 12.76
N LYS A 189 20.81 24.92 13.74
CA LYS A 189 21.24 26.32 13.82
C LYS A 189 22.74 26.42 13.97
#